data_AF-A0A840DRY6-F1
#
_entry.id   AF-A0A840DRY6-F1
#
_cell.length_a   1.000
_cell.length_b   1.000
_cell.length_c   1.000
_cell.angle_alpha   90.00
_cell.angle_beta   90.00
_cell.angle_gamma   90.00
#
_symmetry.space_group_name_H-M   'P 1'
#
loop_
_entity.id
_entity.type
_entity.pdbx_description
1 polymer ?
#
loop_
_entity_poly.entity_id
_entity_poly.type
_entity_poly.pdbx_seq_one_letter_code
_entity_poly.pdbx_strand_id
1 'polypeptide(L)'
;TWVFTLIAAAVVITVLVKARYVESKRWAVVIGLLLGGTTGNLVDRLFRAPGFAVGHVVDFIHTPWLVPAVYNVADIGLTLAVLGAIALLITNVPLRRVVTDPATPQQNESEDS
;
A
#
# COMPACT_ATOMS: atom_id res chain seq x y z
N THR A 1 16.73 -7.23 -12.07
CA THR A 1 17.33 -8.40 -11.40
C THR A 1 16.25 -9.22 -10.73
N TRP A 2 16.37 -10.54 -10.72
CA TRP A 2 15.35 -11.48 -10.24
C TRP A 2 14.96 -11.28 -8.76
N VAL A 3 15.85 -10.69 -7.96
CA VAL A 3 15.60 -10.33 -6.56
C VAL A 3 14.39 -9.39 -6.41
N PHE A 4 14.28 -8.36 -7.23
CA PHE A 4 13.13 -7.43 -7.16
C PHE A 4 11.81 -8.11 -7.51
N THR A 5 11.85 -9.06 -8.45
CA THR A 5 10.68 -9.87 -8.82
C THR A 5 10.23 -10.74 -7.65
N LEU A 6 11.16 -11.40 -6.95
CA LEU A 6 10.85 -12.23 -5.78
C LEU A 6 10.30 -11.40 -4.61
N ILE A 7 10.91 -10.25 -4.31
CA ILE A 7 10.43 -9.36 -3.25
C ILE A 7 9.02 -8.85 -3.59
N ALA A 8 8.80 -8.39 -4.82
CA ALA A 8 7.48 -7.92 -5.26
C ALA A 8 6.42 -9.03 -5.16
N ALA A 9 6.75 -10.26 -5.57
CA ALA A 9 5.85 -11.41 -5.41
C ALA A 9 5.52 -11.71 -3.94
N ALA A 10 6.52 -11.71 -3.05
CA ALA A 10 6.31 -11.92 -1.62
C ALA A 10 5.42 -10.82 -1.00
N VAL A 11 5.62 -9.56 -1.39
CA VAL A 11 4.79 -8.43 -0.94
C VAL A 11 3.35 -8.60 -1.42
N VAL A 12 3.13 -8.91 -2.70
CA VAL A 12 1.79 -9.14 -3.26
C VAL A 12 1.06 -10.25 -2.50
N ILE A 13 1.72 -11.39 -2.29
CA ILE A 13 1.14 -12.53 -1.55
C ILE A 13 0.79 -12.12 -0.12
N THR A 14 1.72 -11.48 0.59
CA THR A 14 1.52 -11.03 1.97
C THR A 14 0.34 -10.08 2.07
N VAL A 15 0.26 -9.12 1.16
CA VAL A 15 -0.80 -8.11 1.12
C VAL A 15 -2.14 -8.76 0.80
N LEU A 16 -2.23 -9.66 -0.17
CA LEU A 16 -3.48 -10.39 -0.47
C LEU A 16 -3.96 -11.20 0.75
N VAL A 17 -3.05 -11.88 1.45
CA VAL A 17 -3.39 -12.66 2.64
C VAL A 17 -3.83 -11.77 3.80
N LYS A 18 -3.26 -10.57 3.92
CA LYS A 18 -3.53 -9.64 5.03
C LYS A 18 -4.66 -8.65 4.75
N ALA A 19 -4.98 -8.36 3.47
CA ALA A 19 -6.01 -7.41 3.07
C ALA A 19 -7.40 -7.77 3.62
N ARG A 20 -7.69 -9.07 3.78
CA ARG A 20 -8.93 -9.57 4.39
C ARG A 20 -9.13 -9.20 5.87
N TYR A 21 -8.10 -8.67 6.54
CA TYR A 21 -8.20 -8.23 7.94
C TYR A 21 -8.36 -6.72 8.09
N VAL A 22 -8.44 -5.99 6.98
CA VAL A 22 -8.52 -4.52 6.96
C VAL A 22 -9.99 -4.12 6.97
N GLU A 23 -10.45 -3.52 8.06
CA GLU A 23 -11.84 -3.09 8.21
C GLU A 23 -12.02 -1.58 7.97
N SER A 24 -10.92 -0.83 7.97
CA SER A 24 -10.92 0.59 7.69
C SER A 24 -10.88 0.87 6.18
N LYS A 25 -11.91 1.58 5.68
CA LYS A 25 -12.00 2.00 4.26
C LYS A 25 -10.78 2.81 3.82
N ARG A 26 -10.21 3.64 4.70
CA ARG A 26 -9.04 4.47 4.39
C ARG A 26 -7.78 3.61 4.19
N TRP A 27 -7.58 2.62 5.06
CA TRP A 27 -6.50 1.66 4.92
C TRP A 27 -6.68 0.74 3.71
N ALA A 28 -7.91 0.39 3.35
CA ALA A 28 -8.19 -0.40 2.14
C ALA A 28 -7.71 0.31 0.87
N VAL A 29 -7.88 1.64 0.77
CA VAL A 29 -7.36 2.44 -0.37
C VAL A 29 -5.83 2.40 -0.42
N VAL A 30 -5.17 2.65 0.72
CA VAL A 30 -3.70 2.61 0.82
C VAL A 30 -3.14 1.24 0.42
N ILE A 31 -3.76 0.18 0.92
CA ILE A 31 -3.35 -1.20 0.63
C ILE A 31 -3.64 -1.57 -0.82
N GLY A 32 -4.76 -1.10 -1.39
CA GLY A 32 -5.08 -1.26 -2.80
C GLY A 32 -4.06 -0.59 -3.72
N LEU A 33 -3.62 0.63 -3.39
CA LEU A 33 -2.57 1.34 -4.13
C LEU A 33 -1.22 0.60 -4.06
N LEU A 34 -0.84 0.12 -2.87
CA LEU A 34 0.39 -0.66 -2.69
C LEU A 34 0.35 -1.96 -3.50
N LEU A 35 -0.77 -2.69 -3.41
CA LEU A 35 -0.97 -3.95 -4.14
C LEU A 35 -0.97 -3.72 -5.65
N GLY A 36 -1.69 -2.69 -6.12
CA GLY A 36 -1.77 -2.33 -7.53
C GLY A 36 -0.40 -1.96 -8.11
N GLY A 37 0.35 -1.10 -7.42
CA GLY A 37 1.71 -0.73 -7.84
C GLY A 37 2.67 -1.93 -7.84
N THR A 38 2.67 -2.74 -6.78
CA THR A 38 3.55 -3.92 -6.71
C THR A 38 3.19 -4.97 -7.75
N THR A 39 1.90 -5.22 -7.99
CA THR A 39 1.42 -6.18 -8.99
C THR A 39 1.73 -5.68 -10.40
N GLY A 40 1.56 -4.38 -10.70
CA GLY A 40 1.90 -3.81 -12.01
C GLY A 40 3.38 -4.00 -12.35
N ASN A 41 4.27 -3.62 -11.42
CA ASN A 41 5.71 -3.82 -11.58
C ASN A 41 6.11 -5.32 -11.64
N LEU A 42 5.33 -6.21 -11.03
CA LEU A 42 5.55 -7.65 -11.07
C LEU A 42 5.11 -8.27 -12.41
N VAL A 43 3.94 -7.85 -12.93
CA VAL A 43 3.42 -8.28 -14.23
C VAL A 43 4.36 -7.86 -15.36
N ASP A 44 4.87 -6.63 -15.32
CA ASP A 44 5.87 -6.14 -16.29
C ASP A 44 7.15 -6.99 -16.26
N ARG A 45 7.59 -7.46 -15.09
CA ARG A 45 8.77 -8.33 -14.98
C ARG A 45 8.51 -9.77 -15.40
N LEU A 46 7.28 -10.27 -15.22
CA LEU A 46 6.90 -11.65 -15.50
C LEU A 46 6.60 -11.91 -16.98
N PHE A 47 5.91 -11.00 -17.66
CA PHE A 47 5.32 -11.28 -18.98
C PHE A 47 5.99 -10.57 -20.15
N ARG A 48 6.95 -9.68 -19.90
CA ARG A 48 7.61 -8.89 -20.94
C ARG A 48 8.88 -9.57 -21.44
N ALA A 49 9.15 -9.44 -22.74
CA ALA A 49 10.34 -9.97 -23.40
C ALA A 49 11.63 -9.52 -22.66
N PRO A 50 12.70 -10.36 -22.61
CA PRO A 50 12.99 -11.52 -23.46
C PRO A 50 12.52 -12.90 -22.91
N GLY A 51 11.86 -12.97 -21.75
CA GLY A 51 11.40 -14.24 -21.19
C GLY A 51 10.70 -14.10 -19.83
N PHE A 52 10.12 -15.19 -19.33
CA PHE A 52 9.39 -15.21 -18.06
C PHE A 52 10.29 -14.86 -16.88
N ALA A 53 9.90 -13.87 -16.09
CA ALA A 53 10.66 -13.32 -14.94
C ALA A 53 12.01 -12.64 -15.29
N VAL A 54 12.29 -12.40 -16.58
CA VAL A 54 13.49 -11.68 -17.07
C VAL A 54 13.12 -10.31 -17.67
N GLY A 55 11.82 -9.99 -17.72
CA GLY A 55 11.32 -8.72 -18.23
C GLY A 55 11.81 -7.52 -17.43
N HIS A 56 11.98 -6.39 -18.11
CA HIS A 56 12.31 -5.12 -17.51
C HIS A 56 11.04 -4.31 -17.22
N VAL A 57 11.06 -3.56 -16.12
CA VAL A 57 10.00 -2.58 -15.81
C VAL A 57 10.07 -1.46 -16.84
N VAL A 58 8.90 -0.96 -17.24
CA VAL A 58 8.81 0.11 -18.23
C VAL A 58 8.63 1.42 -17.52
N ASP A 59 9.67 2.23 -17.54
CA ASP A 59 9.61 3.59 -17.05
C ASP A 59 9.28 4.49 -18.24
N PHE A 60 8.05 4.99 -18.28
CA PHE A 60 7.53 5.77 -19.42
C PHE A 60 7.32 7.25 -19.09
N ILE A 61 7.39 7.63 -17.81
CA ILE A 61 7.30 9.02 -17.37
C ILE A 61 8.71 9.50 -17.05
N HIS A 62 9.12 10.60 -17.66
CA HIS A 62 10.41 11.23 -17.41
C HIS A 62 10.20 12.69 -16.96
N THR A 63 10.68 13.02 -15.76
CA THR A 63 10.60 14.37 -15.19
C THR A 63 12.00 14.92 -14.89
N PRO A 64 12.64 15.61 -15.84
CA PRO A 64 14.00 16.11 -15.69
C PRO A 64 14.14 17.25 -14.66
N TRP A 65 13.06 17.97 -14.35
CA TRP A 65 13.04 19.04 -13.33
C TRP A 65 12.89 18.52 -11.89
N LEU A 66 12.53 17.25 -11.72
CA LEU A 66 12.32 16.59 -10.43
C LEU A 66 13.39 15.51 -10.29
N VAL A 67 14.63 15.91 -10.02
CA VAL A 67 15.80 15.02 -9.83
C VAL A 67 15.87 13.89 -10.86
N PRO A 68 16.34 14.17 -12.11
CA PRO A 68 16.14 13.37 -13.33
C PRO A 68 15.48 12.01 -13.14
N ALA A 69 14.17 12.02 -12.85
CA ALA A 69 13.45 10.82 -12.45
C ALA A 69 12.78 10.20 -13.66
N VAL A 70 12.97 8.89 -13.81
CA VAL A 70 12.20 8.06 -14.74
C VAL A 70 11.40 7.08 -13.90
N TYR A 71 10.11 7.02 -14.12
CA TYR A 71 9.20 6.18 -13.33
C TYR A 71 7.95 5.82 -14.13
N ASN A 72 7.09 5.02 -13.52
CA ASN A 72 5.83 4.60 -14.13
C ASN A 72 4.64 4.80 -13.18
N VAL A 73 3.45 4.42 -13.65
CA VAL A 73 2.22 4.53 -12.83
C VAL A 73 2.26 3.62 -11.60
N ALA A 74 2.95 2.49 -11.65
CA ALA A 74 3.11 1.62 -10.49
C ALA A 74 3.95 2.29 -9.38
N ASP A 75 4.99 3.05 -9.73
CA ASP A 75 5.80 3.82 -8.79
C ASP A 75 5.02 5.00 -8.18
N ILE A 76 4.16 5.64 -8.97
CA ILE A 76 3.21 6.65 -8.46
C ILE A 76 2.28 6.00 -7.43
N GLY A 77 1.68 4.86 -7.77
CA GLY A 77 0.80 4.11 -6.86
C GLY A 77 1.49 3.73 -5.55
N LEU A 78 2.72 3.23 -5.64
CA LEU A 78 3.52 2.88 -4.46
C LEU A 78 3.85 4.12 -3.61
N THR A 79 4.22 5.23 -4.25
CA THR A 79 4.51 6.50 -3.56
C THR A 79 3.27 7.02 -2.83
N LEU A 80 2.11 7.03 -3.50
CA LEU A 80 0.85 7.43 -2.90
C LEU A 80 0.43 6.51 -1.75
N ALA A 81 0.68 5.21 -1.88
CA ALA A 81 0.41 4.26 -0.79
C ALA A 81 1.27 4.56 0.43
N VAL A 82 2.58 4.81 0.25
CA VAL A 82 3.49 5.14 1.34
C VAL A 82 3.09 6.47 2.00
N LEU A 83 2.84 7.52 1.21
CA LEU A 83 2.39 8.81 1.72
C LEU A 83 1.04 8.70 2.45
N GLY A 84 0.10 7.94 1.89
CA GLY A 84 -1.19 7.66 2.52
C GLY A 84 -1.04 6.90 3.84
N ALA A 85 -0.19 5.86 3.89
CA ALA A 85 0.10 5.12 5.11
C ALA A 85 0.69 6.04 6.20
N ILE A 86 1.68 6.86 5.84
CA ILE A 86 2.29 7.83 6.75
C ILE A 86 1.24 8.81 7.28
N ALA A 87 0.40 9.37 6.41
CA ALA A 87 -0.67 10.28 6.82
C ALA A 87 -1.68 9.61 7.76
N LEU A 88 -2.06 8.36 7.51
CA LEU A 88 -2.96 7.59 8.39
C LEU A 88 -2.33 7.28 9.74
N LEU A 89 -1.03 6.99 9.77
CA LEU A 89 -0.28 6.76 11.01
C LEU A 89 -0.19 8.04 11.84
N ILE A 90 0.15 9.18 11.22
CA ILE A 90 0.21 10.48 11.91
C ILE A 90 -1.16 10.88 12.46
N THR A 91 -2.24 10.59 11.74
CA THR A 91 -3.61 10.87 12.16
C THR A 91 -4.22 9.80 13.06
N ASN A 92 -3.44 8.79 13.48
CA ASN A 92 -3.86 7.69 14.35
C ASN A 92 -5.14 6.97 13.86
N VAL A 93 -5.29 6.81 12.54
CA VAL A 93 -6.45 6.08 11.99
C VAL A 93 -6.25 4.58 12.22
N PRO A 94 -7.14 3.90 12.96
CA PRO A 94 -6.95 2.50 13.26
C PRO A 94 -7.19 1.62 12.01
N LEU A 95 -6.43 0.52 11.92
CA LEU A 95 -6.56 -0.50 10.88
C LEU A 95 -7.89 -1.26 10.98
N ARG A 96 -8.33 -1.51 12.22
CA ARG A 96 -9.60 -2.13 12.59
C ARG A 96 -10.58 -1.03 13.02
N ARG A 97 -11.84 -1.11 12.60
CA ARG A 97 -12.85 -0.21 13.18
C ARG A 97 -13.06 -0.63 14.63
N VAL A 98 -12.80 0.27 15.57
CA VAL A 98 -13.32 0.10 16.93
C VAL A 98 -14.82 0.35 16.81
N VAL A 99 -15.62 -0.71 16.98
CA VAL A 99 -17.06 -0.54 17.18
C VAL A 99 -17.22 0.06 18.56
N THR A 100 -17.47 1.37 18.62
CA THR A 100 -17.89 2.00 19.87
C THR A 100 -19.28 1.47 20.17
N ASP A 101 -19.38 0.57 21.15
CA ASP A 101 -20.65 0.01 21.58
C ASP A 101 -21.45 1.16 22.26
N PRO A 102 -22.64 1.55 21.76
CA PRO A 102 -23.41 2.63 22.35
C PRO A 102 -23.97 2.30 23.75
N ALA A 103 -23.71 1.09 24.25
CA ALA A 103 -24.22 0.60 25.52
C ALA A 103 -23.27 0.78 26.72
N THR A 104 -22.09 1.40 26.57
CA THR A 104 -21.24 1.71 27.72
C THR A 104 -21.74 3.00 28.39
N PRO A 105 -22.40 2.94 29.56
CA PRO A 105 -22.75 4.14 30.29
C PRO A 105 -21.45 4.84 30.68
N GLN A 106 -21.40 6.18 30.59
CA GLN A 106 -20.36 6.96 31.27
C GLN A 106 -20.53 6.78 32.78
N GLN A 107 -19.99 5.68 33.30
CA GLN A 107 -19.88 5.46 34.72
C GLN A 107 -18.61 6.15 35.21
N ASN A 108 -18.88 7.23 35.95
CA ASN A 108 -18.10 7.71 37.10
C ASN A 108 -17.03 8.76 36.79
N GLU A 109 -17.49 10.02 36.66
CA GLU A 109 -16.68 11.20 36.98
C GLU A 109 -17.38 12.12 38.01
N SER A 110 -18.35 11.58 38.75
CA SER A 110 -19.02 12.26 39.88
C SER A 110 -18.61 11.72 41.26
N GLU A 111 -17.51 10.99 41.36
CA GLU A 111 -16.94 10.47 42.61
C GLU A 111 -15.46 10.80 42.73
N ASP A 112 -15.09 12.08 42.63
CA ASP A 112 -14.09 12.61 43.57
C ASP A 112 -14.31 14.12 43.72
N SER A 113 -14.20 14.55 44.98
CA SER A 113 -14.70 15.81 45.54
C SER A 113 -13.78 17.00 45.30
#